data_AF-A0A1Y4RG73-F1
#
_entry.id   AF-A0A1Y4RG73-F1
#
_cell.length_a   1.000
_cell.length_b   1.000
_cell.length_c   1.000
_cell.angle_alpha   90.00
_cell.angle_beta   90.00
_cell.angle_gamma   90.00
#
_symmetry.space_group_name_H-M   'P 1'
#
loop_
_entity.id
_entity.type
_entity.pdbx_description
1 polymer ?
#
loop_
_entity_poly.entity_id
_entity_poly.type
_entity_poly.pdbx_seq_one_letter_code
_entity_poly.pdbx_strand_id
1 'polypeptide(L)'
;MGQQTTDQIAFLIEARTALEELGVVKDREKQLKIDEIKVGKTLEVEKRTVEETINTTVRKRREAISSSYEAEMDKAEDKLKKARVKREKAKNQGMRERIAEETADLRDENRDVKEKIRTLFKQKHIPAYCNTSWYFALFFPRHFKEILMFLVTIFLCFLAIPYGAYMLVPKRQPLHLVGIYFLAVLIFGGIYVLLMNRTKVRHMETLKEARVMRDHIRANRKKIHVITRTIQRDKNEKMYDLEKYDDEISRLEQEIQNIAAQKQEALNSFEQVTKTIISDEILSGAKPRIDELAASYRDIRQSITETEAEIKEKNLEVTSKYAGYLGKEYMDPMKIGELMEIIRSGRAANISEAMEAAKAPKAQQ
;
A
#
# COMPACT_ATOMS: atom_id res chain seq x y z
N MET A 1 -40.78 78.32 48.06
CA MET A 1 -39.56 77.92 47.33
C MET A 1 -39.22 76.45 47.57
N GLY A 2 -39.04 75.97 48.82
CA GLY A 2 -38.60 74.58 49.07
C GLY A 2 -39.53 73.44 48.58
N GLN A 3 -40.85 73.66 48.48
CA GLN A 3 -41.80 72.62 48.05
C GLN A 3 -41.72 72.30 46.55
N GLN A 4 -41.47 73.30 45.69
CA GLN A 4 -41.30 73.10 44.24
C GLN A 4 -39.97 72.42 43.88
N THR A 5 -38.91 72.71 44.64
CA THR A 5 -37.59 72.07 44.47
C THR A 5 -37.62 70.59 44.89
N THR A 6 -38.42 70.26 45.91
CA THR A 6 -38.58 68.88 46.39
C THR A 6 -39.29 67.99 45.36
N ASP A 7 -40.31 68.53 44.70
CA ASP A 7 -41.11 67.83 43.69
C ASP A 7 -40.32 67.56 42.38
N GLN A 8 -39.50 68.52 41.96
CA GLN A 8 -38.61 68.37 40.80
C GLN A 8 -37.48 67.35 41.03
N ILE A 9 -36.90 67.32 42.24
CA ILE A 9 -35.90 66.31 42.60
C ILE A 9 -36.55 64.92 42.66
N ALA A 10 -37.79 64.79 43.16
CA ALA A 10 -38.52 63.53 43.15
C ALA A 10 -38.77 63.02 41.72
N PHE A 11 -39.18 63.90 40.80
CA PHE A 11 -39.33 63.58 39.38
C PHE A 11 -38.02 63.09 38.72
N LEU A 12 -36.89 63.75 39.01
CA LEU A 12 -35.58 63.33 38.50
C LEU A 12 -35.11 61.99 39.10
N ILE A 13 -35.44 61.70 40.36
CA ILE A 13 -35.16 60.40 40.98
C ILE A 13 -35.98 59.30 40.30
N GLU A 14 -37.26 59.54 40.05
CA GLU A 14 -38.14 58.58 39.37
C GLU A 14 -37.66 58.31 37.93
N ALA A 15 -37.31 59.38 37.19
CA ALA A 15 -36.77 59.29 35.84
C ALA A 15 -35.44 58.52 35.79
N ARG A 16 -34.55 58.78 36.76
CA ARG A 16 -33.27 58.07 36.89
C ARG A 16 -33.48 56.59 37.19
N THR A 17 -34.37 56.27 38.14
CA THR A 17 -34.68 54.89 38.54
C THR A 17 -35.26 54.10 37.35
N ALA A 18 -36.20 54.70 36.61
CA ALA A 18 -36.79 54.08 35.42
C ALA A 18 -35.76 53.85 34.29
N LEU A 19 -34.78 54.75 34.13
CA LEU A 19 -33.68 54.56 33.17
C LEU A 19 -32.64 53.53 33.63
N GLU A 20 -32.35 53.43 34.93
CA GLU A 20 -31.50 52.39 35.51
C GLU A 20 -32.15 51.00 35.36
N GLU A 21 -33.45 50.88 35.64
CA GLU A 21 -34.22 49.65 35.40
C GLU A 21 -34.22 49.24 33.92
N LEU A 22 -34.42 50.20 33.02
CA LEU A 22 -34.31 49.97 31.57
C LEU A 22 -32.89 49.51 31.17
N GLY A 23 -31.85 50.04 31.82
CA GLY A 23 -30.46 49.61 31.65
C GLY A 23 -30.25 48.15 32.04
N VAL A 24 -30.77 47.74 33.20
CA VAL A 24 -30.70 46.35 33.69
C VAL A 24 -31.38 45.38 32.71
N VAL A 25 -32.55 45.74 32.18
CA VAL A 25 -33.25 44.90 31.20
C VAL A 25 -32.47 44.81 29.88
N LYS A 26 -31.88 45.92 29.40
CA LYS A 26 -31.00 45.92 28.22
C LYS A 26 -29.74 45.06 28.40
N ASP A 27 -29.14 45.06 29.59
CA ASP A 27 -27.98 44.21 29.87
C ASP A 27 -28.37 42.73 29.98
N ARG A 28 -29.55 42.43 30.52
CA ARG A 28 -30.13 41.07 30.48
C ARG A 28 -30.36 40.59 29.05
N GLU A 29 -30.88 41.43 28.16
CA GLU A 29 -31.06 41.12 26.74
C GLU A 29 -29.73 40.77 26.06
N LYS A 30 -28.67 41.56 26.29
CA LYS A 30 -27.33 41.28 25.77
C LYS A 30 -26.81 39.94 26.25
N GLN A 31 -26.99 39.63 27.54
CA GLN A 31 -26.56 38.36 28.11
C GLN A 31 -27.32 37.17 27.47
N LEU A 32 -28.64 37.30 27.31
CA LEU A 32 -29.45 36.27 26.63
C LEU A 32 -29.01 36.06 25.17
N LYS A 33 -28.68 37.13 24.43
CA LYS A 33 -28.15 37.03 23.05
C LYS A 33 -26.80 36.31 22.99
N ILE A 34 -25.92 36.54 23.96
CA ILE A 34 -24.65 35.81 24.08
C ILE A 34 -24.91 34.32 24.33
N ASP A 35 -25.84 34.01 25.24
CA ASP A 35 -26.16 32.64 25.60
C ASP A 35 -26.91 31.90 24.48
N GLU A 36 -27.74 32.60 23.68
CA GLU A 36 -28.32 32.08 22.44
C GLU A 36 -27.23 31.60 21.46
N ILE A 37 -26.21 32.44 21.22
CA ILE A 37 -25.10 32.10 20.33
C ILE A 37 -24.32 30.89 20.86
N LYS A 38 -24.06 30.83 22.17
CA LYS A 38 -23.35 29.70 22.78
C LYS A 38 -24.13 28.40 22.64
N VAL A 39 -25.40 28.39 23.05
CA VAL A 39 -26.26 27.19 23.02
C VAL A 39 -26.49 26.75 21.57
N GLY A 40 -26.71 27.69 20.65
CA GLY A 40 -26.83 27.41 19.22
C GLY A 40 -25.57 26.74 18.64
N LYS A 41 -24.38 27.26 18.97
CA LYS A 41 -23.11 26.62 18.57
C LYS A 41 -22.95 25.23 19.16
N THR A 42 -23.26 25.03 20.44
CA THR A 42 -23.16 23.70 21.06
C THR A 42 -24.13 22.71 20.44
N LEU A 43 -25.35 23.15 20.09
CA LEU A 43 -26.34 22.32 19.40
C LEU A 43 -25.85 21.90 18.00
N GLU A 44 -25.26 22.83 17.25
CA GLU A 44 -24.72 22.54 15.91
C GLU A 44 -23.52 21.58 15.99
N VAL A 45 -22.61 21.80 16.94
CA VAL A 45 -21.47 20.91 17.19
C VAL A 45 -21.95 19.51 17.55
N GLU A 46 -22.90 19.39 18.48
CA GLU A 46 -23.42 18.08 18.90
C GLU A 46 -24.05 17.32 17.71
N LYS A 47 -24.85 17.98 16.88
CA LYS A 47 -25.42 17.39 15.66
C LYS A 47 -24.33 16.90 14.70
N ARG A 48 -23.30 17.72 14.45
CA ARG A 48 -22.17 17.35 13.58
C ARG A 48 -21.38 16.17 14.16
N THR A 49 -21.13 16.16 15.47
CA THR A 49 -20.44 15.06 16.15
C THR A 49 -21.19 13.75 16.02
N VAL A 50 -22.53 13.80 16.11
CA VAL A 50 -23.38 12.61 15.90
C VAL A 50 -23.29 12.11 14.47
N GLU A 51 -23.39 12.98 13.46
CA GLU A 51 -23.23 12.60 12.05
C GLU A 51 -21.85 11.99 11.76
N GLU A 52 -20.78 12.58 12.31
CA GLU A 52 -19.42 12.04 12.18
C GLU A 52 -19.28 10.68 12.88
N THR A 53 -19.89 10.51 14.06
CA THR A 53 -19.88 9.23 14.79
C THR A 53 -20.60 8.15 14.00
N ILE A 54 -21.73 8.47 13.36
CA ILE A 54 -22.45 7.55 12.46
C ILE A 54 -21.55 7.15 11.29
N ASN A 55 -21.00 8.12 10.56
CA ASN A 55 -20.18 7.86 9.38
C ASN A 55 -18.93 7.03 9.71
N THR A 56 -18.23 7.37 10.79
CA THR A 56 -17.03 6.64 11.23
C THR A 56 -17.36 5.22 11.70
N THR A 57 -18.47 5.03 12.42
CA THR A 57 -18.91 3.70 12.90
C THR A 57 -19.36 2.80 11.76
N VAL A 58 -20.17 3.34 10.84
CA VAL A 58 -20.62 2.62 9.63
C VAL A 58 -19.42 2.19 8.80
N ARG A 59 -18.46 3.10 8.57
CA ARG A 59 -17.22 2.78 7.84
C ARG A 59 -16.43 1.67 8.53
N LYS A 60 -16.17 1.78 9.83
CA LYS A 60 -15.41 0.78 10.60
C LYS A 60 -16.07 -0.61 10.55
N ARG A 61 -17.40 -0.68 10.71
CA ARG A 61 -18.12 -1.96 10.67
C ARG A 61 -18.13 -2.58 9.26
N ARG A 62 -18.27 -1.76 8.21
CA ARG A 62 -18.16 -2.20 6.82
C ARG A 62 -16.76 -2.75 6.51
N GLU A 63 -15.72 -2.05 6.95
CA GLU A 63 -14.32 -2.48 6.80
C GLU A 63 -14.05 -3.78 7.55
N ALA A 64 -14.59 -3.94 8.77
CA ALA A 64 -14.46 -5.18 9.53
C ALA A 64 -15.09 -6.39 8.81
N ILE A 65 -16.27 -6.22 8.22
CA ILE A 65 -16.90 -7.25 7.38
C ILE A 65 -15.99 -7.57 6.19
N SER A 66 -15.58 -6.55 5.42
CA SER A 66 -14.73 -6.75 4.24
C SER A 66 -13.42 -7.47 4.57
N SER A 67 -12.74 -7.05 5.64
CA SER A 67 -11.46 -7.59 6.07
C SER A 67 -11.58 -9.04 6.54
N SER A 68 -12.67 -9.42 7.21
CA SER A 68 -12.89 -10.81 7.63
C SER A 68 -13.05 -11.74 6.42
N TYR A 69 -13.80 -11.33 5.41
CA TYR A 69 -13.96 -12.12 4.18
C TYR A 69 -12.66 -12.16 3.35
N GLU A 70 -11.95 -11.04 3.25
CA GLU A 70 -10.64 -10.98 2.57
C GLU A 70 -9.63 -11.92 3.20
N ALA A 71 -9.55 -11.98 4.53
CA ALA A 71 -8.67 -12.92 5.22
C ALA A 71 -9.01 -14.40 4.94
N GLU A 72 -10.29 -14.76 4.81
CA GLU A 72 -10.68 -16.13 4.41
C GLU A 72 -10.40 -16.41 2.93
N MET A 73 -10.59 -15.42 2.05
CA MET A 73 -10.20 -15.52 0.64
C MET A 73 -8.69 -15.75 0.50
N ASP A 74 -7.86 -14.99 1.22
CA ASP A 74 -6.40 -15.13 1.19
C ASP A 74 -5.96 -16.53 1.61
N LYS A 75 -6.58 -17.09 2.66
CA LYS A 75 -6.31 -18.49 3.08
C LYS A 75 -6.68 -19.49 1.99
N ALA A 76 -7.82 -19.30 1.32
CA ALA A 76 -8.26 -20.16 0.22
C ALA A 76 -7.34 -20.03 -1.00
N GLU A 77 -6.91 -18.82 -1.35
CA GLU A 77 -5.94 -18.56 -2.42
C GLU A 77 -4.59 -19.22 -2.13
N ASP A 78 -4.12 -19.19 -0.88
CA ASP A 78 -2.87 -19.84 -0.51
C ASP A 78 -2.95 -21.36 -0.59
N LYS A 79 -4.11 -21.95 -0.24
CA LYS A 79 -4.37 -23.37 -0.50
C LYS A 79 -4.37 -23.67 -2.00
N LEU A 80 -5.01 -22.82 -2.81
CA LEU A 80 -5.06 -22.96 -4.27
C LEU A 80 -3.65 -22.91 -4.88
N LYS A 81 -2.80 -21.95 -4.46
CA LYS A 81 -1.39 -21.87 -4.88
C LYS A 81 -0.63 -23.15 -4.54
N LYS A 82 -0.81 -23.67 -3.32
CA LYS A 82 -0.18 -24.94 -2.88
C LYS A 82 -0.67 -26.14 -3.70
N ALA A 83 -1.97 -26.23 -3.99
CA ALA A 83 -2.54 -27.29 -4.83
C ALA A 83 -1.97 -27.25 -6.25
N ARG A 84 -1.89 -26.07 -6.88
CA ARG A 84 -1.25 -25.87 -8.19
C ARG A 84 0.22 -26.29 -8.21
N VAL A 85 0.98 -25.96 -7.16
CA VAL A 85 2.38 -26.41 -7.04
C VAL A 85 2.49 -27.93 -6.89
N LYS A 86 1.58 -28.57 -6.13
CA LYS A 86 1.55 -30.03 -6.02
C LYS A 86 1.24 -30.69 -7.36
N ARG A 87 0.26 -30.17 -8.10
CA ARG A 87 -0.09 -30.62 -9.45
C ARG A 87 1.12 -30.55 -10.39
N GLU A 88 1.80 -29.41 -10.44
CA GLU A 88 2.99 -29.24 -11.28
C GLU A 88 4.13 -30.17 -10.87
N LYS A 89 4.30 -30.44 -9.57
CA LYS A 89 5.28 -31.44 -9.11
C LYS A 89 4.91 -32.85 -9.57
N ALA A 90 3.65 -33.25 -9.45
CA ALA A 90 3.16 -34.56 -9.90
C ALA A 90 3.36 -34.72 -11.42
N LYS A 91 3.01 -33.69 -12.21
CA LYS A 91 3.25 -33.66 -13.65
C LYS A 91 4.73 -33.80 -14.00
N ASN A 92 5.60 -33.02 -13.34
CA ASN A 92 7.04 -33.10 -13.58
C ASN A 92 7.63 -34.46 -13.18
N GLN A 93 7.09 -35.09 -12.15
CA GLN A 93 7.46 -36.44 -11.75
C GLN A 93 7.04 -37.46 -12.81
N GLY A 94 5.78 -37.45 -13.25
CA GLY A 94 5.28 -38.34 -14.30
C GLY A 94 6.05 -38.18 -15.62
N MET A 95 6.38 -36.95 -16.02
CA MET A 95 7.24 -36.71 -17.19
C MET A 95 8.63 -37.35 -17.03
N ARG A 96 9.24 -37.27 -15.84
CA ARG A 96 10.56 -37.87 -15.57
C ARG A 96 10.51 -39.39 -15.62
N GLU A 97 9.47 -39.99 -15.06
CA GLU A 97 9.24 -41.43 -15.07
C GLU A 97 9.05 -41.92 -16.51
N ARG A 98 8.20 -41.25 -17.29
CA ARG A 98 8.01 -41.55 -18.71
C ARG A 98 9.29 -41.41 -19.54
N ILE A 99 10.09 -40.36 -19.31
CA ILE A 99 11.41 -40.22 -19.95
C ILE A 99 12.33 -41.38 -19.55
N ALA A 100 12.31 -41.80 -18.28
CA ALA A 100 13.14 -42.90 -17.82
C ALA A 100 12.74 -44.22 -18.47
N GLU A 101 11.43 -44.50 -18.56
CA GLU A 101 10.86 -45.68 -19.19
C GLU A 101 11.09 -45.70 -20.70
N GLU A 102 10.65 -44.67 -21.45
CA GLU A 102 10.81 -44.62 -22.91
C GLU A 102 12.28 -44.56 -23.36
N THR A 103 13.22 -44.20 -22.47
CA THR A 103 14.65 -44.18 -22.78
C THR A 103 15.44 -45.31 -22.13
N ALA A 104 14.79 -46.24 -21.42
CA ALA A 104 15.44 -47.35 -20.73
C ALA A 104 16.24 -48.22 -21.68
N ASP A 105 15.60 -48.72 -22.75
CA ASP A 105 16.25 -49.58 -23.74
C ASP A 105 17.47 -48.91 -24.39
N LEU A 106 17.34 -47.65 -24.79
CA LEU A 106 18.45 -46.89 -25.37
C LEU A 106 19.60 -46.66 -24.38
N ARG A 107 19.31 -46.56 -23.08
CA ARG A 107 20.32 -46.43 -22.02
C ARG A 107 21.02 -47.75 -21.75
N ASP A 108 20.28 -48.85 -21.76
CA ASP A 108 20.83 -50.20 -21.61
C ASP A 108 21.69 -50.59 -22.81
N GLU A 109 21.22 -50.35 -24.05
CA GLU A 109 22.04 -50.50 -25.26
C GLU A 109 23.35 -49.69 -25.17
N ASN A 110 23.29 -48.46 -24.66
CA ASN A 110 24.48 -47.62 -24.49
C ASN A 110 25.45 -48.19 -23.44
N ARG A 111 24.94 -48.85 -22.39
CA ARG A 111 25.75 -49.54 -21.38
C ARG A 111 26.43 -50.74 -22.01
N ASP A 112 25.67 -51.57 -22.73
CA ASP A 112 26.17 -52.78 -23.38
C ASP A 112 27.23 -52.46 -24.43
N VAL A 113 27.00 -51.45 -25.28
CA VAL A 113 27.99 -51.02 -26.28
C VAL A 113 29.25 -50.48 -25.61
N LYS A 114 29.15 -49.76 -24.49
CA LYS A 114 30.33 -49.34 -23.71
C LYS A 114 31.12 -50.52 -23.16
N GLU A 115 30.42 -51.54 -22.67
CA GLU A 115 31.05 -52.77 -22.17
C GLU A 115 31.73 -53.53 -23.32
N LYS A 116 31.06 -53.67 -24.47
CA LYS A 116 31.65 -54.24 -25.70
C LYS A 116 32.93 -53.51 -26.13
N ILE A 117 32.96 -52.17 -26.07
CA ILE A 117 34.20 -51.40 -26.33
C ILE A 117 35.28 -51.74 -25.29
N ARG A 118 34.93 -51.81 -24.00
CA ARG A 118 35.90 -52.12 -22.94
C ARG A 118 36.48 -53.53 -23.09
N THR A 119 35.65 -54.54 -23.40
CA THR A 119 36.10 -55.92 -23.59
C THR A 119 36.97 -56.04 -24.84
N LEU A 120 36.59 -55.40 -25.95
CA LEU A 120 37.36 -55.35 -27.19
C LEU A 120 38.76 -54.74 -26.99
N PHE A 121 38.88 -53.67 -26.20
CA PHE A 121 40.18 -53.07 -25.87
C PHE A 121 41.04 -53.98 -24.99
N LYS A 122 40.43 -54.68 -24.01
CA LYS A 122 41.13 -55.64 -23.15
C LYS A 122 41.65 -56.83 -23.96
N GLN A 123 40.81 -57.43 -24.82
CA GLN A 123 41.17 -58.59 -25.65
C GLN A 123 42.32 -58.30 -26.62
N LYS A 124 42.34 -57.09 -27.20
CA LYS A 124 43.40 -56.68 -28.14
C LYS A 124 44.60 -56.01 -27.45
N HIS A 125 44.68 -56.07 -26.11
CA HIS A 125 45.74 -55.46 -25.29
C HIS A 125 46.00 -53.97 -25.60
N ILE A 126 44.94 -53.22 -25.93
CA ILE A 126 45.04 -51.80 -26.24
C ILE A 126 45.08 -51.00 -24.92
N PRO A 127 46.02 -50.05 -24.77
CA PRO A 127 46.08 -49.20 -23.58
C PRO A 127 44.77 -48.43 -23.31
N ALA A 128 44.41 -48.28 -22.04
CA ALA A 128 43.16 -47.64 -21.63
C ALA A 128 43.03 -46.17 -22.10
N TYR A 129 44.15 -45.44 -22.25
CA TYR A 129 44.13 -44.05 -22.73
C TYR A 129 43.60 -43.92 -24.17
N CYS A 130 43.76 -44.97 -25.00
CA CYS A 130 43.18 -45.02 -26.34
C CYS A 130 41.65 -45.01 -26.29
N ASN A 131 41.04 -45.46 -25.19
CA ASN A 131 39.59 -45.48 -24.97
C ASN A 131 39.06 -44.15 -24.39
N THR A 132 39.75 -43.02 -24.57
CA THR A 132 39.26 -41.71 -24.12
C THR A 132 38.56 -40.95 -25.25
N SER A 133 37.72 -39.97 -24.92
CA SER A 133 37.10 -39.09 -25.93
C SER A 133 38.14 -38.20 -26.61
N TRP A 134 39.15 -37.75 -25.85
CA TRP A 134 40.23 -36.89 -26.33
C TRP A 134 41.11 -37.61 -27.36
N TYR A 135 41.49 -38.88 -27.12
CA TYR A 135 42.25 -39.68 -28.10
C TYR A 135 41.54 -39.77 -29.46
N PHE A 136 40.22 -40.01 -29.44
CA PHE A 136 39.43 -40.09 -30.68
C PHE A 136 39.29 -38.73 -31.36
N ALA A 137 39.13 -37.64 -30.61
CA ALA A 137 39.12 -36.30 -31.17
C ALA A 137 40.44 -35.93 -31.84
N LEU A 138 41.56 -36.37 -31.25
CA LEU A 138 42.89 -36.02 -31.73
C LEU A 138 43.33 -36.81 -32.97
N PHE A 139 43.04 -38.13 -33.00
CA PHE A 139 43.52 -38.99 -34.08
C PHE A 139 42.50 -39.26 -35.18
N PHE A 140 41.22 -39.01 -34.90
CA PHE A 140 40.12 -39.28 -35.82
C PHE A 140 38.90 -38.38 -35.56
N PRO A 141 39.07 -37.05 -35.69
CA PRO A 141 37.97 -36.11 -35.55
C PRO A 141 36.94 -36.34 -36.66
N ARG A 142 35.66 -36.50 -36.30
CA ARG A 142 34.58 -36.64 -37.29
C ARG A 142 33.52 -35.56 -37.15
N HIS A 143 33.25 -35.12 -35.92
CA HIS A 143 32.17 -34.18 -35.65
C HIS A 143 32.70 -32.82 -35.24
N PHE A 144 31.88 -31.78 -35.40
CA PHE A 144 32.25 -30.39 -35.09
C PHE A 144 32.88 -30.22 -33.71
N LYS A 145 32.33 -30.85 -32.66
CA LYS A 145 32.89 -30.77 -31.29
C LYS A 145 34.29 -31.41 -31.18
N GLU A 146 34.55 -32.48 -31.92
CA GLU A 146 35.85 -33.17 -31.93
C GLU A 146 36.87 -32.40 -32.76
N ILE A 147 36.45 -31.87 -33.91
CA ILE A 147 37.25 -30.97 -34.74
C ILE A 147 37.65 -29.73 -33.93
N LEU A 148 36.71 -29.13 -33.20
CA LEU A 148 36.99 -27.99 -32.33
C LEU A 148 37.98 -28.36 -31.22
N MET A 149 37.81 -29.52 -30.56
CA MET A 149 38.76 -30.00 -29.55
C MET A 149 40.16 -30.23 -30.13
N PHE A 150 40.24 -30.77 -31.35
CA PHE A 150 41.50 -30.94 -32.07
C PHE A 150 42.16 -29.58 -32.39
N LEU A 151 41.40 -28.62 -32.92
CA LEU A 151 41.88 -27.27 -33.22
C LEU A 151 42.37 -26.54 -31.96
N VAL A 152 41.62 -26.64 -30.86
CA VAL A 152 42.04 -26.09 -29.56
C VAL A 152 43.33 -26.75 -29.09
N THR A 153 43.47 -28.07 -29.27
CA THR A 153 44.70 -28.78 -28.88
C THR A 153 45.90 -28.31 -29.72
N ILE A 154 45.73 -28.15 -31.04
CA ILE A 154 46.77 -27.58 -31.92
C ILE A 154 47.13 -26.16 -31.50
N PHE A 155 46.11 -25.31 -31.29
CA PHE A 155 46.30 -23.93 -30.86
C PHE A 155 47.09 -23.85 -29.55
N LEU A 156 46.76 -24.70 -28.57
CA LEU A 156 47.48 -24.73 -27.30
C LEU A 156 48.94 -25.19 -27.49
N CYS A 157 49.17 -26.29 -28.22
CA CYS A 157 50.50 -26.85 -28.41
C CYS A 157 51.43 -25.96 -29.25
N PHE A 158 50.92 -25.33 -30.30
CA PHE A 158 51.74 -24.64 -31.29
C PHE A 158 51.64 -23.11 -31.24
N LEU A 159 50.70 -22.55 -30.47
CA LEU A 159 50.61 -21.09 -30.32
C LEU A 159 50.68 -20.67 -28.86
N ALA A 160 49.75 -21.12 -28.02
CA ALA A 160 49.65 -20.62 -26.65
C ALA A 160 50.86 -20.99 -25.79
N ILE A 161 51.32 -22.24 -25.83
CA ILE A 161 52.48 -22.71 -25.05
C ILE A 161 53.78 -22.06 -25.56
N PRO A 162 54.11 -22.06 -26.86
CA PRO A 162 55.31 -21.40 -27.37
C PRO A 162 55.33 -19.89 -27.11
N TYR A 163 54.19 -19.22 -27.31
CA TYR A 163 54.07 -17.78 -27.03
C TYR A 163 54.20 -17.47 -25.53
N GLY A 164 53.56 -18.26 -24.67
CA GLY A 164 53.68 -18.14 -23.22
C GLY A 164 55.12 -18.35 -22.75
N ALA A 165 55.81 -19.37 -23.27
CA ALA A 165 57.21 -19.61 -22.99
C ALA A 165 58.11 -18.44 -23.45
N TYR A 166 57.84 -17.84 -24.61
CA TYR A 166 58.58 -16.68 -25.10
C TYR A 166 58.41 -15.44 -24.21
N MET A 167 57.20 -15.22 -23.67
CA MET A 167 56.94 -14.08 -22.78
C MET A 167 57.74 -14.12 -21.47
N LEU A 168 58.09 -15.32 -21.01
CA LEU A 168 58.90 -15.55 -19.80
C LEU A 168 60.40 -15.33 -20.02
N VAL A 169 60.86 -15.15 -21.27
CA VAL A 169 62.29 -14.91 -21.57
C VAL A 169 62.64 -13.43 -21.29
N PRO A 170 63.63 -13.14 -20.41
CA PRO A 170 63.97 -11.76 -20.02
C PRO A 170 64.53 -10.89 -21.16
N LYS A 171 65.28 -11.50 -22.10
CA LYS A 171 65.84 -10.82 -23.29
C LYS A 171 65.16 -11.34 -24.55
N ARG A 172 64.09 -10.68 -24.96
CA ARG A 172 63.21 -11.05 -26.08
C ARG A 172 63.86 -10.79 -27.45
N GLN A 173 64.85 -11.61 -27.80
CA GLN A 173 65.42 -11.58 -29.16
C GLN A 173 64.63 -12.52 -30.08
N PRO A 174 64.46 -12.18 -31.38
CA PRO A 174 63.70 -12.99 -32.34
C PRO A 174 64.24 -14.42 -32.48
N LEU A 175 65.55 -14.65 -32.26
CA LEU A 175 66.17 -15.98 -32.25
C LEU A 175 65.60 -16.91 -31.16
N HIS A 176 65.22 -16.38 -29.99
CA HIS A 176 64.60 -17.20 -28.93
C HIS A 176 63.22 -17.71 -29.36
N LEU A 177 62.46 -16.90 -30.10
CA LEU A 177 61.17 -17.32 -30.63
C LEU A 177 61.32 -18.50 -31.58
N VAL A 178 62.29 -18.42 -32.51
CA VAL A 178 62.59 -19.50 -33.46
C VAL A 178 62.99 -20.78 -32.72
N GLY A 179 63.87 -20.69 -31.71
CA GLY A 179 64.28 -21.84 -30.91
C GLY A 179 63.13 -22.48 -30.12
N ILE A 180 62.26 -21.68 -29.50
CA ILE A 180 61.11 -22.17 -28.74
C ILE A 180 60.10 -22.88 -29.65
N TYR A 181 59.78 -22.30 -30.81
CA TYR A 181 58.88 -22.94 -31.78
C TYR A 181 59.48 -24.23 -32.36
N PHE A 182 60.79 -24.23 -32.67
CA PHE A 182 61.48 -25.44 -33.12
C PHE A 182 61.40 -26.56 -32.08
N LEU A 183 61.68 -26.24 -30.81
CA LEU A 183 61.59 -27.21 -29.71
C LEU A 183 60.14 -27.69 -29.48
N ALA A 184 59.16 -26.78 -29.54
CA ALA A 184 57.75 -27.13 -29.41
C ALA A 184 57.29 -28.08 -30.53
N VAL A 185 57.72 -27.84 -31.78
CA VAL A 185 57.40 -28.74 -32.91
C VAL A 185 58.05 -30.10 -32.72
N LEU A 186 59.30 -30.16 -32.28
CA LEU A 186 59.96 -31.44 -32.00
C LEU A 186 59.28 -32.22 -30.86
N ILE A 187 58.93 -31.54 -29.75
CA ILE A 187 58.31 -32.18 -28.60
C ILE A 187 56.87 -32.58 -28.91
N PHE A 188 55.99 -31.64 -29.26
CA PHE A 188 54.57 -31.94 -29.48
C PHE A 188 54.35 -32.75 -30.77
N GLY A 189 55.03 -32.40 -31.86
CA GLY A 189 54.97 -33.14 -33.11
C GLY A 189 55.59 -34.54 -32.98
N GLY A 190 56.72 -34.66 -32.29
CA GLY A 190 57.36 -35.95 -32.00
C GLY A 190 56.49 -36.86 -31.15
N ILE A 191 55.91 -36.35 -30.05
CA ILE A 191 54.96 -37.11 -29.21
C ILE A 191 53.73 -37.52 -30.03
N TYR A 192 53.18 -36.62 -30.84
CA TYR A 192 52.01 -36.92 -31.69
C TYR A 192 52.30 -38.07 -32.66
N VAL A 193 53.42 -38.02 -33.38
CA VAL A 193 53.85 -39.07 -34.33
C VAL A 193 54.15 -40.38 -33.61
N LEU A 194 54.82 -40.33 -32.46
CA LEU A 194 55.13 -41.52 -31.65
C LEU A 194 53.85 -42.22 -31.19
N LEU A 195 52.89 -41.47 -30.66
CA LEU A 195 51.59 -42.01 -30.28
C LEU A 195 50.85 -42.57 -31.52
N MET A 196 50.82 -41.83 -32.63
CA MET A 196 50.19 -42.28 -33.88
C MET A 196 50.76 -43.62 -34.37
N ASN A 197 52.08 -43.77 -34.42
CA ASN A 197 52.72 -45.01 -34.86
C ASN A 197 52.52 -46.15 -33.86
N ARG A 198 52.65 -45.88 -32.55
CA ARG A 198 52.55 -46.92 -31.52
C ARG A 198 51.13 -47.46 -31.35
N THR A 199 50.11 -46.62 -31.49
CA THR A 199 48.71 -47.02 -31.21
C THR A 199 47.83 -47.03 -32.45
N LYS A 200 47.78 -45.93 -33.23
CA LYS A 200 46.85 -45.78 -34.36
C LYS A 200 47.17 -46.75 -35.49
N VAL A 201 48.42 -46.83 -35.92
CA VAL A 201 48.83 -47.70 -37.02
C VAL A 201 48.72 -49.18 -36.63
N ARG A 202 49.14 -49.53 -35.41
CA ARG A 202 49.15 -50.92 -34.91
C ARG A 202 47.76 -51.51 -34.67
N HIS A 203 46.81 -50.71 -34.21
CA HIS A 203 45.46 -51.17 -33.83
C HIS A 203 44.37 -50.48 -34.65
N MET A 204 44.67 -50.11 -35.90
CA MET A 204 43.80 -49.27 -36.72
C MET A 204 42.38 -49.84 -36.86
N GLU A 205 42.25 -51.12 -37.19
CA GLU A 205 40.95 -51.76 -37.41
C GLU A 205 40.10 -51.79 -36.13
N THR A 206 40.68 -52.21 -35.01
CA THR A 206 40.01 -52.21 -33.70
C THR A 206 39.60 -50.80 -33.26
N LEU A 207 40.40 -49.78 -33.57
CA LEU A 207 40.07 -48.37 -33.28
C LEU A 207 38.95 -47.82 -34.18
N LYS A 208 38.84 -48.29 -35.43
CA LYS A 208 37.72 -47.96 -36.32
C LYS A 208 36.42 -48.61 -35.84
N GLU A 209 36.45 -49.89 -35.48
CA GLU A 209 35.30 -50.62 -34.90
C GLU A 209 34.80 -49.92 -33.63
N ALA A 210 35.73 -49.57 -32.74
CA ALA A 210 35.44 -48.79 -31.54
C ALA A 210 34.84 -47.41 -31.84
N ARG A 211 35.19 -46.78 -32.97
CA ARG A 211 34.56 -45.53 -33.40
C ARG A 211 33.12 -45.76 -33.80
N VAL A 212 32.85 -46.77 -34.63
CA VAL A 212 31.47 -47.07 -35.06
C VAL A 212 30.57 -47.30 -33.85
N MET A 213 31.05 -48.05 -32.86
CA MET A 213 30.33 -48.26 -31.59
C MET A 213 30.10 -46.95 -30.80
N ARG A 214 31.06 -46.02 -30.79
CA ARG A 214 30.90 -44.71 -30.14
C ARG A 214 29.95 -43.79 -30.90
N ASP A 215 30.00 -43.81 -32.22
CA ASP A 215 29.08 -43.07 -33.09
C ASP A 215 27.64 -43.59 -32.86
N HIS A 216 27.46 -44.91 -32.68
CA HIS A 216 26.19 -45.52 -32.26
C HIS A 216 25.71 -44.99 -30.91
N ILE A 217 26.56 -44.98 -29.87
CA ILE A 217 26.22 -44.40 -28.56
C ILE A 217 25.78 -42.93 -28.70
N ARG A 218 26.48 -42.15 -29.52
CA ARG A 218 26.15 -40.75 -29.75
C ARG A 218 24.80 -40.61 -30.48
N ALA A 219 24.52 -41.46 -31.46
CA ALA A 219 23.22 -41.49 -32.14
C ALA A 219 22.09 -41.81 -31.16
N ASN A 220 22.26 -42.82 -30.29
CA ASN A 220 21.29 -43.14 -29.24
C ASN A 220 21.10 -41.99 -28.25
N ARG A 221 22.16 -41.29 -27.83
CA ARG A 221 22.02 -40.07 -27.02
C ARG A 221 21.23 -38.97 -27.71
N LYS A 222 21.36 -38.80 -29.03
CA LYS A 222 20.53 -37.86 -29.79
C LYS A 222 19.06 -38.30 -29.80
N LYS A 223 18.77 -39.59 -29.98
CA LYS A 223 17.41 -40.14 -29.88
C LYS A 223 16.81 -39.89 -28.51
N ILE A 224 17.54 -40.19 -27.43
CA ILE A 224 17.14 -39.91 -26.03
C ILE A 224 16.80 -38.42 -25.87
N HIS A 225 17.63 -37.52 -26.41
CA HIS A 225 17.39 -36.07 -26.35
C HIS A 225 16.14 -35.64 -27.13
N VAL A 226 15.87 -36.25 -28.29
CA VAL A 226 14.65 -36.00 -29.06
C VAL A 226 13.43 -36.49 -28.29
N ILE A 227 13.44 -37.73 -27.79
CA ILE A 227 12.35 -38.30 -26.97
C ILE A 227 12.07 -37.41 -25.76
N THR A 228 13.12 -37.01 -25.04
CA THR A 228 13.01 -36.10 -23.89
C THR A 228 12.32 -34.79 -24.27
N ARG A 229 12.72 -34.17 -25.39
CA ARG A 229 12.09 -32.92 -25.87
C ARG A 229 10.66 -33.14 -26.36
N THR A 230 10.36 -34.27 -26.95
CA THR A 230 9.01 -34.61 -27.41
C THR A 230 8.08 -34.74 -26.21
N ILE A 231 8.47 -35.49 -25.17
CA ILE A 231 7.69 -35.63 -23.92
C ILE A 231 7.50 -34.28 -23.24
N GLN A 232 8.55 -33.44 -23.17
CA GLN A 232 8.44 -32.10 -22.56
C GLN A 232 7.50 -31.15 -23.33
N ARG A 233 7.31 -31.36 -24.63
CA ARG A 233 6.42 -30.56 -25.47
C ARG A 233 5.04 -31.19 -25.64
N ASP A 234 4.86 -32.41 -25.16
CA ASP A 234 3.60 -33.12 -25.23
C ASP A 234 2.56 -32.39 -24.37
N LYS A 235 1.40 -32.12 -24.97
CA LYS A 235 0.27 -31.45 -24.29
C LYS A 235 -0.65 -32.46 -23.62
N ASN A 236 -0.51 -33.75 -23.91
CA ASN A 236 -1.37 -34.78 -23.34
C ASN A 236 -0.90 -35.15 -21.93
N GLU A 237 -1.60 -34.63 -20.92
CA GLU A 237 -1.31 -34.86 -19.51
C GLU A 237 -2.13 -36.02 -18.90
N LYS A 238 -3.04 -36.63 -19.67
CA LYS A 238 -3.97 -37.66 -19.17
C LYS A 238 -3.26 -38.90 -18.61
N MET A 239 -2.02 -39.14 -19.05
CA MET A 239 -1.21 -40.28 -18.60
C MET A 239 -0.62 -40.09 -17.20
N TYR A 240 -0.71 -38.89 -16.61
CA TYR A 240 -0.05 -38.56 -15.34
C TYR A 240 -1.02 -38.54 -14.13
N ASP A 241 -2.25 -39.03 -14.29
CA ASP A 241 -3.27 -39.12 -13.23
C ASP A 241 -3.40 -37.81 -12.40
N LEU A 242 -3.55 -36.69 -13.10
CA LEU A 242 -3.63 -35.35 -12.48
C LEU A 242 -5.04 -34.96 -12.06
N GLU A 243 -6.05 -35.78 -12.38
CA GLU A 243 -7.48 -35.49 -12.18
C GLU A 243 -7.79 -35.16 -10.72
N LYS A 244 -7.21 -35.90 -9.78
CA LYS A 244 -7.36 -35.62 -8.34
C LYS A 244 -6.91 -34.20 -7.95
N TYR A 245 -5.84 -33.69 -8.57
CA TYR A 245 -5.36 -32.33 -8.30
C TYR A 245 -6.22 -31.29 -9.01
N ASP A 246 -6.72 -31.60 -10.21
CA ASP A 246 -7.64 -30.74 -10.96
C ASP A 246 -8.98 -30.59 -10.21
N ASP A 247 -9.48 -31.66 -9.60
CA ASP A 247 -10.65 -31.63 -8.72
C ASP A 247 -10.41 -30.79 -7.45
N GLU A 248 -9.26 -30.96 -6.80
CA GLU A 248 -8.90 -30.16 -5.61
C GLU A 248 -8.80 -28.67 -5.96
N ILE A 249 -8.17 -28.33 -7.10
CA ILE A 249 -8.07 -26.96 -7.61
C ILE A 249 -9.47 -26.40 -7.91
N SER A 250 -10.31 -27.17 -8.61
CA SER A 250 -11.66 -26.73 -8.98
C SER A 250 -12.53 -26.48 -7.74
N ARG A 251 -12.42 -27.33 -6.71
CA ARG A 251 -13.11 -27.12 -5.42
C ARG A 251 -12.65 -25.86 -4.71
N LEU A 252 -11.34 -25.60 -4.69
CA LEU A 252 -10.78 -24.39 -4.06
C LEU A 252 -11.17 -23.12 -4.85
N GLU A 253 -11.23 -23.18 -6.17
CA GLU A 253 -11.70 -22.07 -7.01
C GLU A 253 -13.19 -21.78 -6.76
N GLN A 254 -14.01 -22.82 -6.63
CA GLN A 254 -15.42 -22.68 -6.22
C GLN A 254 -15.55 -22.11 -4.81
N GLU A 255 -14.71 -22.55 -3.86
CA GLU A 255 -14.69 -22.01 -2.49
C GLU A 255 -14.41 -20.51 -2.49
N ILE A 256 -13.40 -20.05 -3.25
CA ILE A 256 -13.08 -18.62 -3.40
C ILE A 256 -14.26 -17.83 -3.99
N GLN A 257 -14.90 -18.36 -5.04
CA GLN A 257 -16.07 -17.73 -5.65
C GLN A 257 -17.24 -17.64 -4.66
N ASN A 258 -17.48 -18.69 -3.89
CA ASN A 258 -18.54 -18.72 -2.88
C ASN A 258 -18.26 -17.69 -1.76
N ILE A 259 -17.03 -17.59 -1.27
CA ILE A 259 -16.63 -16.59 -0.27
C ILE A 259 -16.82 -15.18 -0.83
N ALA A 260 -16.44 -14.93 -2.09
CA ALA A 260 -16.63 -13.64 -2.74
C ALA A 260 -18.12 -13.27 -2.90
N ALA A 261 -18.97 -14.23 -3.26
CA ALA A 261 -20.41 -14.04 -3.34
C ALA A 261 -21.02 -13.72 -1.95
N GLN A 262 -20.62 -14.47 -0.91
CA GLN A 262 -21.06 -14.22 0.46
C GLN A 262 -20.59 -12.86 0.99
N LYS A 263 -19.37 -12.42 0.64
CA LYS A 263 -18.87 -11.08 0.96
C LYS A 263 -19.78 -10.01 0.36
N GLN A 264 -20.13 -10.15 -0.92
CA GLN A 264 -20.99 -9.19 -1.60
C GLN A 264 -22.39 -9.15 -0.98
N GLU A 265 -22.95 -10.32 -0.64
CA GLU A 265 -24.25 -10.43 0.03
C GLU A 265 -24.22 -9.78 1.42
N ALA A 266 -23.18 -10.06 2.23
CA ALA A 266 -23.00 -9.46 3.54
C ALA A 266 -22.86 -7.93 3.48
N LEU A 267 -22.10 -7.41 2.50
CA LEU A 267 -21.97 -5.97 2.28
C LEU A 267 -23.30 -5.34 1.83
N ASN A 268 -24.05 -6.01 0.95
CA ASN A 268 -25.37 -5.53 0.53
C ASN A 268 -26.36 -5.48 1.71
N SER A 269 -26.40 -6.54 2.53
CA SER A 269 -27.21 -6.60 3.76
C SER A 269 -26.80 -5.51 4.77
N PHE A 270 -25.49 -5.26 4.88
CA PHE A 270 -24.97 -4.18 5.72
C PHE A 270 -25.46 -2.80 5.25
N GLU A 271 -25.33 -2.49 3.96
CA GLU A 271 -25.74 -1.19 3.41
C GLU A 271 -27.27 -0.97 3.45
N GLN A 272 -28.06 -2.02 3.20
CA GLN A 272 -29.52 -1.90 3.16
C GLN A 272 -30.18 -1.85 4.53
N VAL A 273 -29.73 -2.68 5.46
CA VAL A 273 -30.41 -2.90 6.76
C VAL A 273 -29.56 -2.41 7.92
N THR A 274 -28.35 -2.94 8.04
CA THR A 274 -27.55 -2.76 9.27
C THR A 274 -27.11 -1.31 9.45
N LYS A 275 -26.78 -0.61 8.37
CA LYS A 275 -26.41 0.81 8.38
C LYS A 275 -27.51 1.70 8.96
N THR A 276 -28.76 1.47 8.55
CA THR A 276 -29.91 2.23 9.05
C THR A 276 -30.11 1.97 10.54
N ILE A 277 -30.03 0.71 10.98
CA ILE A 277 -30.15 0.33 12.39
C ILE A 277 -29.06 1.01 13.24
N ILE A 278 -27.81 0.99 12.80
CA ILE A 278 -26.69 1.65 13.49
C ILE A 278 -26.91 3.16 13.58
N SER A 279 -27.36 3.76 12.47
CA SER A 279 -27.62 5.20 12.42
C SER A 279 -28.73 5.58 13.40
N ASP A 280 -29.82 4.82 13.41
CA ASP A 280 -30.95 5.03 14.32
C ASP A 280 -30.57 4.80 15.78
N GLU A 281 -29.74 3.79 16.08
CA GLU A 281 -29.23 3.52 17.43
C GLU A 281 -28.40 4.70 17.97
N ILE A 282 -27.47 5.21 17.16
CA ILE A 282 -26.64 6.37 17.53
C ILE A 282 -27.49 7.63 17.66
N LEU A 283 -28.41 7.87 16.71
CA LEU A 283 -29.33 9.00 16.75
C LEU A 283 -30.23 8.93 17.99
N SER A 284 -30.77 7.77 18.32
CA SER A 284 -31.64 7.57 19.48
C SER A 284 -30.90 7.86 20.79
N GLY A 285 -29.65 7.42 20.91
CA GLY A 285 -28.80 7.72 22.07
C GLY A 285 -28.46 9.21 22.22
N ALA A 286 -28.27 9.93 21.12
CA ALA A 286 -27.94 11.36 21.14
C ALA A 286 -29.17 12.29 21.19
N LYS A 287 -30.35 11.77 20.81
CA LYS A 287 -31.62 12.50 20.76
C LYS A 287 -31.97 13.27 22.05
N PRO A 288 -31.90 12.70 23.27
CA PRO A 288 -32.27 13.44 24.47
C PRO A 288 -31.41 14.70 24.68
N ARG A 289 -30.10 14.62 24.39
CA ARG A 289 -29.19 15.76 24.53
C ARG A 289 -29.42 16.83 23.46
N ILE A 290 -29.71 16.41 22.23
CA ILE A 290 -30.08 17.33 21.15
C ILE A 290 -31.41 18.01 21.46
N ASP A 291 -32.40 17.27 21.96
CA ASP A 291 -33.72 17.79 22.32
C ASP A 291 -33.63 18.76 23.50
N GLU A 292 -32.79 18.47 24.51
CA GLU A 292 -32.50 19.37 25.64
C GLU A 292 -31.86 20.68 25.17
N LEU A 293 -30.80 20.61 24.36
CA LEU A 293 -30.15 21.80 23.79
C LEU A 293 -31.09 22.58 22.88
N ALA A 294 -31.96 21.90 22.12
CA ALA A 294 -32.95 22.54 21.27
C ALA A 294 -34.12 23.17 22.06
N ALA A 295 -34.48 22.61 23.22
CA ALA A 295 -35.42 23.22 24.15
C ALA A 295 -34.80 24.47 24.79
N SER A 296 -33.59 24.36 25.35
CA SER A 296 -32.86 25.50 25.92
C SER A 296 -32.69 26.64 24.91
N TYR A 297 -32.33 26.33 23.66
CA TYR A 297 -32.24 27.32 22.60
C TYR A 297 -33.58 28.02 22.33
N ARG A 298 -34.70 27.28 22.32
CA ARG A 298 -36.04 27.85 22.16
C ARG A 298 -36.43 28.74 23.34
N ASP A 299 -36.16 28.31 24.57
CA ASP A 299 -36.51 29.05 25.78
C ASP A 299 -35.72 30.36 25.89
N ILE A 300 -34.42 30.35 25.56
CA ILE A 300 -33.59 31.56 25.50
C ILE A 300 -34.13 32.50 24.42
N ARG A 301 -34.47 31.98 23.24
CA ARG A 301 -35.00 32.79 22.15
C ARG A 301 -36.35 33.41 22.48
N GLN A 302 -37.22 32.67 23.16
CA GLN A 302 -38.47 33.21 23.70
C GLN A 302 -38.20 34.30 24.73
N SER A 303 -37.27 34.06 25.67
CA SER A 303 -36.88 35.06 26.68
C SER A 303 -36.31 36.33 26.05
N ILE A 304 -35.56 36.23 24.94
CA ILE A 304 -35.10 37.40 24.17
C ILE A 304 -36.29 38.16 23.60
N THR A 305 -37.26 37.48 22.98
CA THR A 305 -38.43 38.16 22.41
C THR A 305 -39.30 38.85 23.47
N GLU A 306 -39.46 38.24 24.63
CA GLU A 306 -40.18 38.83 25.78
C GLU A 306 -39.42 40.04 26.33
N THR A 307 -38.10 39.92 26.51
CA THR A 307 -37.24 41.03 26.99
C THR A 307 -37.20 42.17 25.97
N GLU A 308 -37.17 41.89 24.66
CA GLU A 308 -37.24 42.90 23.60
C GLU A 308 -38.59 43.63 23.59
N ALA A 309 -39.68 42.93 23.90
CA ALA A 309 -41.00 43.55 24.07
C ALA A 309 -41.05 44.44 25.32
N GLU A 310 -40.54 43.96 26.47
CA GLU A 310 -40.44 44.73 27.71
C GLU A 310 -39.57 45.99 27.53
N ILE A 311 -38.44 45.87 26.84
CA ILE A 311 -37.56 47.00 26.51
C ILE A 311 -38.29 48.02 25.65
N LYS A 312 -39.08 47.59 24.65
CA LYS A 312 -39.86 48.50 23.82
C LYS A 312 -40.91 49.23 24.66
N GLU A 313 -41.67 48.52 25.49
CA GLU A 313 -42.68 49.08 26.37
C GLU A 313 -42.10 50.09 27.36
N LYS A 314 -41.05 49.70 28.11
CA LYS A 314 -40.34 50.59 29.04
C LYS A 314 -39.68 51.78 28.34
N ASN A 315 -39.09 51.60 27.16
CA ASN A 315 -38.57 52.73 26.39
C ASN A 315 -39.69 53.70 26.01
N LEU A 316 -40.85 53.21 25.56
CA LEU A 316 -41.99 54.05 25.18
C LEU A 316 -42.56 54.78 26.39
N GLU A 317 -42.70 54.12 27.54
CA GLU A 317 -43.16 54.72 28.80
C GLU A 317 -42.21 55.81 29.28
N VAL A 318 -40.91 55.51 29.35
CA VAL A 318 -39.88 56.46 29.77
C VAL A 318 -39.79 57.65 28.80
N THR A 319 -39.94 57.40 27.49
CA THR A 319 -39.97 58.47 26.49
C THR A 319 -41.23 59.33 26.64
N SER A 320 -42.40 58.72 26.82
CA SER A 320 -43.67 59.44 26.96
C SER A 320 -43.73 60.30 28.23
N LYS A 321 -43.22 59.79 29.35
CA LYS A 321 -43.29 60.48 30.66
C LYS A 321 -42.19 61.52 30.84
N TYR A 322 -40.97 61.24 30.36
CA TYR A 322 -39.79 62.02 30.73
C TYR A 322 -39.15 62.80 29.56
N ALA A 323 -39.31 62.35 28.30
CA ALA A 323 -38.62 63.00 27.17
C ALA A 323 -39.11 64.42 26.88
N GLY A 324 -40.39 64.72 27.17
CA GLY A 324 -40.95 66.06 27.01
C GLY A 324 -40.36 67.10 27.97
N TYR A 325 -39.86 66.66 29.14
CA TYR A 325 -39.33 67.54 30.19
C TYR A 325 -37.80 67.59 30.21
N LEU A 326 -37.13 66.48 29.91
CA LEU A 326 -35.67 66.36 29.96
C LEU A 326 -34.99 66.50 28.60
N GLY A 327 -35.72 66.28 27.50
CA GLY A 327 -35.12 66.18 26.17
C GLY A 327 -34.22 64.95 26.00
N LYS A 328 -34.07 64.48 24.76
CA LYS A 328 -33.35 63.23 24.44
C LYS A 328 -31.89 63.21 24.92
N GLU A 329 -31.26 64.37 25.07
CA GLU A 329 -29.85 64.52 25.48
C GLU A 329 -29.58 64.19 26.95
N TYR A 330 -30.60 64.35 27.83
CA TYR A 330 -30.51 64.12 29.27
C TYR A 330 -31.26 62.87 29.73
N MET A 331 -31.73 62.02 28.81
CA MET A 331 -32.30 60.70 29.10
C MET A 331 -31.19 59.66 29.36
N ASP A 332 -30.30 59.98 30.29
CA ASP A 332 -29.22 59.10 30.73
C ASP A 332 -29.11 59.19 32.28
N PRO A 333 -29.01 58.05 32.99
CA PRO A 333 -28.94 58.04 34.46
C PRO A 333 -27.84 58.91 35.05
N MET A 334 -26.65 58.97 34.42
CA MET A 334 -25.54 59.78 34.91
C MET A 334 -25.83 61.27 34.73
N LYS A 335 -26.39 61.66 33.59
CA LYS A 335 -26.73 63.07 33.32
C LYS A 335 -27.89 63.57 34.19
N ILE A 336 -28.86 62.72 34.50
CA ILE A 336 -29.92 63.06 35.47
C ILE A 336 -29.34 63.21 36.87
N GLY A 337 -28.35 62.38 37.23
CA GLY A 337 -27.57 62.56 38.45
C GLY A 337 -26.86 63.92 38.52
N GLU A 338 -26.27 64.38 37.42
CA GLU A 338 -25.65 65.71 37.32
C GLU A 338 -26.69 66.84 37.45
N LEU A 339 -27.87 66.71 36.83
CA LEU A 339 -28.97 67.68 36.98
C LEU A 339 -29.49 67.75 38.43
N MET A 340 -29.61 66.59 39.10
CA MET A 340 -29.98 66.53 40.52
C MET A 340 -28.95 67.22 41.42
N GLU A 341 -27.66 67.05 41.15
CA GLU A 341 -26.56 67.74 41.86
C GLU A 341 -26.59 69.26 41.65
N ILE A 342 -26.89 69.73 40.44
CA ILE A 342 -27.00 71.17 40.11
C ILE A 342 -28.17 71.82 40.87
N ILE A 343 -29.32 71.13 40.94
CA ILE A 343 -30.49 71.60 41.68
C ILE A 343 -30.25 71.54 43.19
N ARG A 344 -29.62 70.48 43.72
CA ARG A 344 -29.28 70.35 45.15
C ARG A 344 -28.25 71.38 45.62
N SER A 345 -27.32 71.77 44.76
CA SER A 345 -26.31 72.80 45.05
C SER A 345 -26.85 74.25 44.91
N GLY A 346 -28.14 74.42 44.61
CA GLY A 346 -28.80 75.73 44.51
C GLY A 346 -28.43 76.54 43.26
N ARG A 347 -27.78 75.91 42.27
CA ARG A 347 -27.32 76.56 41.03
C ARG A 347 -28.42 76.74 39.96
N ALA A 348 -29.58 76.12 40.16
CA ALA A 348 -30.74 76.26 39.29
C ALA A 348 -32.04 76.09 40.11
N ALA A 349 -33.08 76.84 39.76
CA ALA A 349 -34.39 76.79 40.45
C ALA A 349 -35.39 75.85 39.77
N ASN A 350 -35.13 75.44 38.52
CA ASN A 350 -35.99 74.53 37.75
C ASN A 350 -35.18 73.60 36.82
N ILE A 351 -35.82 72.54 36.32
CA ILE A 351 -35.19 71.52 35.47
C ILE A 351 -34.63 72.13 34.17
N SER A 352 -35.30 73.13 33.59
CA SER A 352 -34.84 73.83 32.39
C SER A 352 -33.58 74.67 32.64
N GLU A 353 -33.53 75.44 33.73
CA GLU A 353 -32.34 76.18 34.17
C GLU A 353 -31.18 75.24 34.54
N ALA A 354 -31.48 74.07 35.11
CA ALA A 354 -30.47 73.05 35.41
C ALA A 354 -29.87 72.46 34.13
N MET A 355 -30.68 72.27 33.08
CA MET A 355 -30.20 71.85 31.75
C MET A 355 -29.37 72.95 31.08
N GLU A 356 -29.76 74.23 31.17
CA GLU A 356 -28.97 75.36 30.65
C GLU A 356 -27.65 75.53 31.42
N ALA A 357 -27.66 75.42 32.74
CA ALA A 357 -26.47 75.45 33.59
C ALA A 357 -25.53 74.26 33.34
N ALA A 358 -26.08 73.10 32.95
CA ALA A 358 -25.29 71.94 32.52
C ALA A 358 -24.70 72.11 31.11
N LYS A 359 -25.31 72.92 30.23
CA LYS A 359 -24.77 73.30 28.89
C LYS A 359 -23.72 74.41 28.98
N ALA A 360 -23.78 75.26 29.99
CA ALA A 360 -22.79 76.30 30.22
C ALA A 360 -21.42 75.65 30.51
N PRO A 361 -20.35 76.01 29.78
CA PRO A 361 -19.02 75.45 30.02
C PRO A 361 -18.65 75.73 31.48
N LYS A 362 -18.16 74.70 32.19
CA LYS A 362 -17.61 74.83 33.55
C LYS A 362 -16.58 75.98 33.52
N ALA A 363 -16.98 77.15 34.00
CA ALA A 363 -16.06 78.25 34.22
C ALA A 363 -15.07 77.78 35.27
N GLN A 364 -13.80 77.89 34.90
CA GLN A 364 -12.61 77.50 35.64
C GLN A 364 -12.68 77.97 37.11
N GLN A 365 -12.25 77.10 38.02
CA GLN A 365 -11.36 77.50 39.09
C GLN A 365 -10.00 76.86 38.83
#